data_AF-A0A7M3MYV9-F1
#
_entry.id   AF-A0A7M3MYV9-F1
#
_cell.length_a   1.000
_cell.length_b   1.000
_cell.length_c   1.000
_cell.angle_alpha   90.00
_cell.angle_beta   90.00
_cell.angle_gamma   90.00
#
_symmetry.space_group_name_H-M   'P 1'
#
loop_
_entity.id
_entity.type
_entity.pdbx_description
1 polymer ?
#
loop_
_entity_poly.entity_id
_entity_poly.type
_entity_poly.pdbx_seq_one_letter_code
_entity_poly.pdbx_strand_id
1 'polypeptide(L)'
;MKFLSLKLFTVLLVTVMACQSDQNDTLLSIEEDLTSEARISPSSDFPGKVPADLSFWDVVLHPQDHSWEDLDDYFRNDLPKHKGEEYYSNLESVLFSHLIGQFNIDREADLETVLFYTKRQFQRDFLAEPELFVRCLERLDEDGYSPRFLAPYVIGVHDRLMKTISEMDDPDAYLVKHGHKYHTLEQFEAELKERLNMSEED
;
A
#
# COMPACT_ATOMS: atom_id res chain seq x y z
N MET A 1 -48.88 26.53 56.25
CA MET A 1 -47.55 25.89 56.40
C MET A 1 -46.99 25.65 55.00
N LYS A 2 -45.96 26.42 54.61
CA LYS A 2 -44.55 25.98 54.33
C LYS A 2 -44.37 25.08 53.08
N PHE A 3 -43.97 25.75 51.99
CA PHE A 3 -42.85 25.52 51.05
C PHE A 3 -42.34 24.12 50.62
N LEU A 4 -41.80 24.16 49.38
CA LEU A 4 -40.82 23.31 48.65
C LEU A 4 -41.41 22.13 47.82
N SER A 5 -41.45 22.20 46.48
CA SER A 5 -40.35 22.02 45.49
C SER A 5 -39.71 20.63 45.50
N LEU A 6 -39.95 19.84 44.43
CA LEU A 6 -38.86 19.14 43.74
C LEU A 6 -39.24 18.83 42.28
N LYS A 7 -38.21 18.95 41.45
CA LYS A 7 -38.18 19.04 39.99
C LYS A 7 -38.37 17.70 39.26
N LEU A 8 -38.78 17.82 38.00
CA LEU A 8 -38.33 17.10 36.79
C LEU A 8 -38.10 15.57 36.89
N PHE A 9 -38.82 14.81 36.06
CA PHE A 9 -38.16 14.16 34.91
C PHE A 9 -39.18 13.82 33.81
N THR A 10 -38.89 14.32 32.62
CA THR A 10 -39.62 14.12 31.37
C THR A 10 -39.07 12.86 30.70
N VAL A 11 -39.92 11.94 30.25
CA VAL A 11 -39.59 11.09 29.09
C VAL A 11 -40.79 11.07 28.18
N LEU A 12 -40.65 11.82 27.10
CA LEU A 12 -41.58 11.97 26.00
C LEU A 12 -41.56 10.66 25.19
N LEU A 13 -42.72 10.02 25.10
CA LEU A 13 -42.97 8.89 24.22
C LEU A 13 -43.17 9.43 22.81
N VAL A 14 -42.25 9.12 21.88
CA VAL A 14 -42.49 9.33 20.45
C VAL A 14 -42.26 8.02 19.72
N THR A 15 -43.38 7.35 19.44
CA THR A 15 -43.49 6.33 18.39
C THR A 15 -43.53 7.02 17.03
N VAL A 16 -42.61 6.63 16.13
CA VAL A 16 -42.83 6.69 14.68
C VAL A 16 -42.53 5.30 14.13
N MET A 17 -43.58 4.62 13.67
CA MET A 17 -43.47 3.52 12.72
C MET A 17 -43.33 4.11 11.31
N ALA A 18 -42.39 3.59 10.52
CA ALA A 18 -42.66 2.82 9.30
C ALA A 18 -41.48 2.94 8.30
N CYS A 19 -41.01 1.76 7.86
CA CYS A 19 -40.40 1.43 6.56
C CYS A 19 -39.16 2.24 6.13
N GLN A 20 -38.04 1.66 5.69
CA GLN A 20 -37.87 0.55 4.76
C GLN A 20 -36.55 -0.17 5.06
N SER A 21 -36.53 -1.47 4.76
CA SER A 21 -35.31 -2.23 4.56
C SER A 21 -34.48 -1.61 3.43
N ASP A 22 -33.26 -1.18 3.74
CA ASP A 22 -32.16 -1.19 2.79
C ASP A 22 -30.91 -1.67 3.53
N GLN A 23 -30.50 -2.89 3.20
CA GLN A 23 -29.14 -3.35 3.43
C GLN A 23 -28.24 -2.60 2.44
N ASN A 24 -27.68 -1.47 2.87
CA ASN A 24 -26.58 -0.81 2.17
C ASN A 24 -25.97 0.24 3.12
N ASP A 25 -25.10 -0.19 4.03
CA ASP A 25 -24.28 0.74 4.82
C ASP A 25 -23.04 0.00 5.38
N THR A 26 -22.23 -0.61 4.52
CA THR A 26 -20.81 -0.87 4.83
C THR A 26 -19.98 -1.06 3.55
N LEU A 27 -20.08 -0.15 2.59
CA LEU A 27 -19.18 -0.18 1.41
C LEU A 27 -19.03 1.18 0.71
N LEU A 28 -19.12 2.28 1.47
CA LEU A 28 -18.90 3.63 0.95
C LEU A 28 -18.12 4.46 1.97
N SER A 29 -16.79 4.28 2.00
CA SER A 29 -15.87 5.26 2.62
C SER A 29 -14.46 5.23 2.00
N ILE A 30 -14.26 4.62 0.82
CA ILE A 30 -12.95 4.56 0.16
C ILE A 30 -12.91 5.44 -1.12
N GLU A 31 -14.05 5.96 -1.57
CA GLU A 31 -14.12 6.68 -2.86
C GLU A 31 -13.83 8.20 -2.82
N GLU A 32 -13.51 8.80 -1.66
CA GLU A 32 -13.45 10.28 -1.57
C GLU A 32 -12.07 10.90 -1.36
N ASP A 33 -10.96 10.22 -1.67
CA ASP A 33 -9.61 10.83 -1.59
C ASP A 33 -8.67 10.56 -2.78
N LEU A 34 -9.23 10.10 -3.92
CA LEU A 34 -8.45 9.87 -5.15
C LEU A 34 -8.53 11.02 -6.17
N THR A 35 -9.12 12.15 -5.81
CA THR A 35 -9.24 13.33 -6.69
C THR A 35 -8.75 14.60 -6.00
N SER A 36 -7.44 14.69 -5.77
CA SER A 36 -6.79 16.00 -5.79
C SER A 36 -5.57 15.95 -6.71
N GLU A 37 -5.69 16.67 -7.83
CA GLU A 37 -4.60 16.94 -8.75
C GLU A 37 -3.50 17.73 -8.04
N ALA A 38 -2.45 17.05 -7.60
CA ALA A 38 -1.13 17.65 -7.46
C ALA A 38 -0.31 17.25 -8.69
N ARG A 39 -0.47 18.00 -9.79
CA ARG A 39 0.49 17.97 -10.91
C ARG A 39 1.80 18.56 -10.41
N ILE A 40 2.70 17.70 -9.96
CA ILE A 40 4.09 18.06 -9.68
C ILE A 40 4.88 17.66 -10.93
N SER A 41 5.35 18.67 -11.68
CA SER A 41 6.40 18.47 -12.68
C SER A 41 7.64 17.90 -11.98
N PRO A 42 8.36 16.93 -12.58
CA PRO A 42 9.64 16.48 -12.04
C PRO A 42 10.61 17.64 -12.11
N SER A 43 10.78 18.35 -11.00
CA SER A 43 11.95 19.20 -10.82
C SER A 43 13.15 18.29 -10.54
N SER A 44 14.36 18.77 -10.78
CA SER A 44 15.61 18.02 -10.53
C SER A 44 15.75 17.52 -9.09
N ASP A 45 14.95 18.06 -8.17
CA ASP A 45 14.82 17.71 -6.75
C ASP A 45 13.54 16.91 -6.49
N PHE A 46 13.46 15.70 -7.06
CA PHE A 46 12.39 14.76 -6.75
C PHE A 46 12.58 14.25 -5.30
N PRO A 47 11.64 14.49 -4.36
CA PRO A 47 11.75 13.95 -3.01
C PRO A 47 11.52 12.44 -3.11
N GLY A 48 12.62 11.68 -3.20
CA GLY A 48 12.58 10.26 -3.52
C GLY A 48 13.62 9.80 -4.55
N LYS A 49 14.45 10.70 -5.10
CA LYS A 49 15.72 10.25 -5.68
C LYS A 49 16.48 9.54 -4.56
N VAL A 50 16.55 8.22 -4.61
CA VAL A 50 17.67 7.46 -4.06
C VAL A 50 18.85 7.82 -4.98
N PRO A 51 19.77 8.70 -4.57
CA PRO A 51 20.94 8.98 -5.38
C PRO A 51 21.69 7.67 -5.60
N ALA A 52 22.12 7.38 -6.83
CA ALA A 52 22.79 6.11 -7.18
C ALA A 52 24.10 5.89 -6.39
N ASP A 53 24.58 6.93 -5.73
CA ASP A 53 25.77 7.07 -4.90
C ASP A 53 25.49 7.08 -3.38
N LEU A 54 24.22 7.11 -2.95
CA LEU A 54 23.86 6.90 -1.56
C LEU A 54 23.98 5.40 -1.29
N SER A 55 25.18 5.05 -0.84
CA SER A 55 25.45 3.82 -0.11
C SER A 55 24.26 3.56 0.80
N PHE A 56 23.54 2.47 0.51
CA PHE A 56 22.56 1.91 1.41
C PHE A 56 23.19 1.96 2.79
N TRP A 57 22.60 2.71 3.73
CA TRP A 57 22.88 2.44 5.12
C TRP A 57 22.33 1.04 5.30
N ASP A 58 23.22 0.04 5.18
CA ASP A 58 22.88 -1.35 5.35
C ASP A 58 22.28 -1.46 6.75
N VAL A 59 20.95 -1.51 6.83
CA VAL A 59 20.29 -2.01 8.02
C VAL A 59 20.62 -3.50 8.00
N VAL A 60 21.78 -3.86 8.56
CA VAL A 60 22.18 -5.27 8.69
C VAL A 60 21.35 -5.85 9.81
N LEU A 61 20.22 -6.45 9.45
CA LEU A 61 19.42 -7.22 10.39
C LEU A 61 19.94 -8.64 10.43
N HIS A 62 20.50 -9.05 11.56
CA HIS A 62 20.82 -10.44 11.79
C HIS A 62 19.51 -11.20 12.12
N PRO A 63 19.03 -12.11 11.26
CA PRO A 63 17.77 -12.82 11.49
C PRO A 63 17.84 -13.81 12.67
N GLN A 64 19.02 -13.98 13.27
CA GLN A 64 19.21 -14.74 14.51
C GLN A 64 18.86 -13.91 15.75
N ASP A 65 18.89 -12.58 15.64
CA ASP A 65 18.74 -11.64 16.75
C ASP A 65 17.40 -10.87 16.69
N HIS A 66 16.72 -10.90 15.54
CA HIS A 66 15.46 -10.19 15.30
C HIS A 66 14.45 -11.06 14.56
N SER A 67 13.19 -10.99 14.97
CA SER A 67 12.08 -11.63 14.25
C SER A 67 11.45 -10.68 13.24
N TRP A 68 10.51 -11.19 12.43
CA TRP A 68 9.77 -10.34 11.50
C TRP A 68 8.77 -9.46 12.23
N GLU A 69 8.22 -9.92 13.36
CA GLU A 69 7.38 -9.14 14.28
C GLU A 69 8.18 -7.98 14.91
N ASP A 70 9.44 -8.27 15.27
CA ASP A 70 10.55 -7.32 15.45
C ASP A 70 10.43 -6.07 14.59
N LEU A 71 10.43 -6.36 13.30
CA LEU A 71 10.57 -5.38 12.25
C LEU A 71 9.23 -4.76 11.88
N ASP A 72 8.14 -5.51 11.98
CA ASP A 72 6.77 -5.01 11.81
C ASP A 72 6.42 -3.97 12.88
N ASP A 73 6.76 -4.22 14.14
CA ASP A 73 6.54 -3.28 15.24
C ASP A 73 7.30 -1.97 14.99
N TYR A 74 8.58 -2.05 14.65
CA TYR A 74 9.38 -0.88 14.30
C TYR A 74 8.78 -0.13 13.10
N PHE A 75 8.43 -0.84 12.02
CA PHE A 75 7.86 -0.24 10.81
C PHE A 75 6.55 0.49 11.08
N ARG A 76 5.67 -0.07 11.92
CA ARG A 76 4.34 0.50 12.18
C ARG A 76 4.36 1.59 13.24
N ASN A 77 5.19 1.46 14.26
CA ASN A 77 5.11 2.30 15.46
C ASN A 77 6.26 3.30 15.59
N ASP A 78 7.46 2.98 15.12
CA ASP A 78 8.64 3.83 15.27
C ASP A 78 9.00 4.58 14.00
N LEU A 79 9.01 3.91 12.85
CA LEU A 79 9.33 4.51 11.57
C LEU A 79 8.50 5.79 11.26
N PRO A 80 7.17 5.84 11.51
CA PRO A 80 6.37 7.05 11.22
C PRO A 80 6.83 8.30 11.99
N LYS A 81 7.54 8.14 13.11
CA LYS A 81 8.11 9.25 13.88
C LYS A 81 9.22 9.96 13.10
N HIS A 82 9.77 9.32 12.06
CA HIS A 82 10.83 9.84 11.20
C HIS A 82 10.32 10.36 9.85
N LYS A 83 9.00 10.50 9.63
CA LYS A 83 8.40 10.87 8.32
C LYS A 83 8.95 12.17 7.70
N GLY A 84 9.46 13.09 8.51
CA GLY A 84 10.04 14.35 8.04
C GLY A 84 11.53 14.28 7.65
N GLU A 85 12.18 13.14 7.87
CA GLU A 85 13.60 12.97 7.65
C GLU A 85 13.91 12.59 6.20
N GLU A 86 15.02 13.10 5.65
CA GLU A 86 15.44 12.86 4.26
C GLU A 86 15.63 11.36 3.96
N TYR A 87 15.99 10.57 4.97
CA TYR A 87 16.22 9.12 4.84
C TYR A 87 14.95 8.27 4.99
N TYR A 88 13.80 8.85 5.33
CA TYR A 88 12.58 8.09 5.66
C TYR A 88 12.15 7.13 4.54
N SER A 89 12.05 7.63 3.31
CA SER A 89 11.60 6.83 2.16
C SER A 89 12.53 5.65 1.88
N ASN A 90 13.83 5.85 2.06
CA ASN A 90 14.86 4.82 1.88
C ASN A 90 14.75 3.77 2.98
N LEU A 91 14.64 4.20 4.24
CA LEU A 91 14.49 3.31 5.37
C LEU A 91 13.21 2.46 5.25
N GLU A 92 12.10 3.06 4.84
CA GLU A 92 10.86 2.34 4.57
C GLU A 92 11.04 1.30 3.45
N SER A 93 11.81 1.62 2.41
CA SER A 93 12.12 0.66 1.31
C SER A 93 12.93 -0.52 1.82
N VAL A 94 13.98 -0.25 2.59
CA VAL A 94 14.90 -1.27 3.11
C VAL A 94 14.17 -2.20 4.07
N LEU A 95 13.34 -1.66 4.96
CA LEU A 95 12.57 -2.47 5.90
C LEU A 95 11.55 -3.37 5.18
N PHE A 96 10.85 -2.85 4.18
CA PHE A 96 9.96 -3.68 3.35
C PHE A 96 10.73 -4.80 2.64
N SER A 97 11.90 -4.48 2.08
CA SER A 97 12.77 -5.47 1.45
C SER A 97 13.16 -6.59 2.42
N HIS A 98 13.51 -6.27 3.65
CA HIS A 98 13.85 -7.26 4.67
C HIS A 98 12.62 -8.08 5.10
N LEU A 99 11.48 -7.44 5.33
CA LEU A 99 10.24 -8.12 5.71
C LEU A 99 9.88 -9.22 4.69
N ILE A 100 9.93 -8.96 3.39
CA ILE A 100 9.53 -9.96 2.38
C ILE A 100 10.71 -10.79 1.89
N GLY A 101 11.83 -10.15 1.57
CA GLY A 101 13.00 -10.80 0.97
C GLY A 101 13.75 -11.70 1.96
N GLN A 102 13.88 -11.28 3.23
CA GLN A 102 14.61 -12.03 4.25
C GLN A 102 13.68 -12.82 5.18
N PHE A 103 12.58 -12.21 5.62
CA PHE A 103 11.67 -12.79 6.59
C PHE A 103 10.44 -13.48 6.00
N ASN A 104 10.20 -13.33 4.69
CA ASN A 104 9.07 -13.95 3.98
C ASN A 104 7.71 -13.66 4.63
N ILE A 105 7.44 -12.40 5.04
CA ILE A 105 6.15 -12.05 5.65
C ILE A 105 4.96 -12.32 4.72
N ASP A 106 5.17 -12.39 3.40
CA ASP A 106 4.16 -12.81 2.42
C ASP A 106 3.68 -14.25 2.65
N ARG A 107 4.45 -15.06 3.38
CA ARG A 107 4.12 -16.46 3.70
C ARG A 107 3.85 -16.68 5.19
N GLU A 108 4.54 -15.96 6.06
CA GLU A 108 4.48 -16.16 7.52
C GLU A 108 3.38 -15.34 8.21
N ALA A 109 3.07 -14.13 7.71
CA ALA A 109 2.14 -13.22 8.37
C ALA A 109 0.67 -13.47 7.98
N ASP A 110 -0.24 -12.85 8.74
CA ASP A 110 -1.66 -12.83 8.36
C ASP A 110 -1.92 -11.94 7.13
N LEU A 111 -3.06 -12.15 6.48
CA LEU A 111 -3.43 -11.44 5.26
C LEU A 111 -3.64 -9.94 5.47
N GLU A 112 -4.05 -9.53 6.68
CA GLU A 112 -4.21 -8.12 7.01
C GLU A 112 -2.86 -7.41 6.97
N THR A 113 -1.82 -8.07 7.48
CA THR A 113 -0.44 -7.61 7.45
C THR A 113 0.11 -7.59 6.02
N VAL A 114 -0.11 -8.65 5.23
CA VAL A 114 0.29 -8.65 3.81
C VAL A 114 -0.40 -7.51 3.06
N LEU A 115 -1.72 -7.33 3.26
CA LEU A 115 -2.48 -6.26 2.61
C LEU A 115 -2.03 -4.87 3.06
N PHE A 116 -1.67 -4.69 4.33
CA PHE A 116 -1.10 -3.44 4.84
C PHE A 116 0.17 -3.08 4.06
N TYR A 117 1.10 -4.01 3.92
CA TYR A 117 2.36 -3.77 3.21
C TYR A 117 2.17 -3.57 1.71
N THR A 118 1.25 -4.31 1.07
CA THR A 118 0.85 -4.07 -0.32
C THR A 118 0.34 -2.64 -0.51
N LYS A 119 -0.58 -2.18 0.36
CA LYS A 119 -1.10 -0.81 0.30
C LYS A 119 0.00 0.23 0.53
N ARG A 120 0.93 -0.03 1.46
CA ARG A 120 2.06 0.86 1.71
C ARG A 120 2.96 1.02 0.50
N GLN A 121 3.33 -0.08 -0.17
CA GLN A 121 4.13 0.02 -1.41
C GLN A 121 3.37 0.71 -2.53
N PHE A 122 2.07 0.45 -2.65
CA PHE A 122 1.23 1.13 -3.63
C PHE A 122 1.16 2.64 -3.44
N GLN A 123 1.36 3.14 -2.22
CA GLN A 123 1.38 4.59 -1.95
C GLN A 123 2.71 5.26 -2.26
N ARG A 124 3.75 4.49 -2.63
CA ARG A 124 5.08 5.05 -2.92
C ARG A 124 5.15 5.60 -4.33
N ASP A 125 5.89 6.69 -4.46
CA ASP A 125 6.21 7.33 -5.74
C ASP A 125 7.12 6.46 -6.60
N PHE A 126 8.05 5.74 -5.96
CA PHE A 126 8.98 4.83 -6.62
C PHE A 126 9.13 3.51 -5.86
N LEU A 127 9.21 2.42 -6.63
CA LEU A 127 9.34 1.06 -6.14
C LEU A 127 10.64 0.45 -6.68
N ALA A 128 11.62 0.27 -5.80
CA ALA A 128 12.95 -0.23 -6.18
C ALA A 128 12.96 -1.75 -6.44
N GLU A 129 12.04 -2.49 -5.82
CA GLU A 129 11.96 -3.96 -5.88
C GLU A 129 10.52 -4.40 -6.18
N PRO A 130 10.02 -4.16 -7.41
CA PRO A 130 8.68 -4.59 -7.84
C PRO A 130 8.43 -6.09 -7.67
N GLU A 131 9.46 -6.92 -7.78
CA GLU A 131 9.39 -8.36 -7.57
C GLU A 131 8.84 -8.72 -6.17
N LEU A 132 9.21 -7.96 -5.13
CA LEU A 132 8.74 -8.20 -3.77
C LEU A 132 7.28 -7.75 -3.58
N PHE A 133 6.89 -6.69 -4.28
CA PHE A 133 5.49 -6.25 -4.30
C PHE A 133 4.58 -7.25 -5.00
N VAL A 134 5.03 -7.84 -6.11
CA VAL A 134 4.28 -8.90 -6.81
C VAL A 134 4.10 -10.12 -5.91
N ARG A 135 5.12 -10.54 -5.15
CA ARG A 135 4.96 -11.64 -4.17
C ARG A 135 3.81 -11.41 -3.18
N CYS A 136 3.63 -10.18 -2.69
CA CYS A 136 2.50 -9.86 -1.83
C CYS A 136 1.16 -9.96 -2.55
N LEU A 137 1.11 -9.56 -3.82
CA LEU A 137 -0.11 -9.66 -4.63
C LEU A 137 -0.44 -11.11 -4.99
N GLU A 138 0.55 -11.92 -5.33
CA GLU A 138 0.41 -13.37 -5.54
C GLU A 138 -0.16 -14.03 -4.28
N ARG A 139 0.35 -13.68 -3.09
CA ARG A 139 -0.20 -14.18 -1.84
C ARG A 139 -1.69 -13.83 -1.67
N LEU A 140 -2.08 -12.59 -1.99
CA LEU A 140 -3.48 -12.16 -1.91
C LEU A 140 -4.34 -12.89 -2.96
N ASP A 141 -3.84 -13.10 -4.17
CA ASP A 141 -4.52 -13.87 -5.22
C ASP A 141 -4.75 -15.34 -4.81
N GLU A 142 -3.73 -15.98 -4.25
CA GLU A 142 -3.81 -17.35 -3.71
C GLU A 142 -4.88 -17.48 -2.61
N ASP A 143 -5.14 -16.40 -1.86
CA ASP A 143 -6.16 -16.36 -0.81
C ASP A 143 -7.56 -16.00 -1.34
N GLY A 144 -7.69 -15.74 -2.64
CA GLY A 144 -8.97 -15.53 -3.31
C GLY A 144 -9.35 -14.07 -3.51
N TYR A 145 -8.41 -13.13 -3.37
CA TYR A 145 -8.65 -11.76 -3.81
C TYR A 145 -8.83 -11.71 -5.33
N SER A 146 -9.95 -11.15 -5.78
CA SER A 146 -10.30 -11.18 -7.21
C SER A 146 -9.33 -10.38 -8.09
N PRO A 147 -9.20 -10.72 -9.39
CA PRO A 147 -8.44 -9.90 -10.34
C PRO A 147 -8.88 -8.44 -10.39
N ARG A 148 -10.18 -8.16 -10.20
CA ARG A 148 -10.72 -6.78 -10.15
C ARG A 148 -10.19 -5.99 -8.94
N PHE A 149 -9.89 -6.68 -7.84
CA PHE A 149 -9.28 -6.07 -6.67
C PHE A 149 -7.77 -5.83 -6.87
N LEU A 150 -7.06 -6.79 -7.48
CA LEU A 150 -5.61 -6.76 -7.61
C LEU A 150 -5.10 -5.88 -8.76
N ALA A 151 -5.84 -5.82 -9.88
CA ALA A 151 -5.42 -5.10 -11.07
C ALA A 151 -5.13 -3.60 -10.85
N PRO A 152 -5.93 -2.84 -10.07
CA PRO A 152 -5.62 -1.45 -9.77
C PRO A 152 -4.25 -1.24 -9.11
N TYR A 153 -3.81 -2.19 -8.26
CA TYR A 153 -2.52 -2.11 -7.57
C TYR A 153 -1.36 -2.29 -8.55
N VAL A 154 -1.43 -3.34 -9.38
CA VAL A 154 -0.39 -3.69 -10.35
C VAL A 154 -0.27 -2.62 -11.42
N ILE A 155 -1.38 -2.28 -12.08
CA ILE A 155 -1.42 -1.31 -13.17
C ILE A 155 -0.96 0.05 -12.64
N GLY A 156 -1.45 0.48 -11.47
CA GLY A 156 -1.06 1.75 -10.89
C GLY A 156 0.43 1.84 -10.53
N VAL A 157 1.04 0.76 -10.04
CA VAL A 157 2.49 0.71 -9.79
C VAL A 157 3.26 0.72 -11.11
N HIS A 158 2.84 -0.09 -12.08
CA HIS A 158 3.51 -0.20 -13.37
C HIS A 158 3.51 1.14 -14.12
N ASP A 159 2.36 1.80 -14.22
CA ASP A 159 2.23 3.10 -14.88
C ASP A 159 3.13 4.17 -14.24
N ARG A 160 3.14 4.25 -12.90
CA ARG A 160 4.01 5.21 -12.18
C ARG A 160 5.48 4.91 -12.38
N LEU A 161 5.85 3.64 -12.38
CA LEU A 161 7.23 3.22 -12.57
C LEU A 161 7.71 3.54 -13.99
N MET A 162 6.94 3.19 -15.02
CA MET A 162 7.29 3.49 -16.41
C MET A 162 7.36 4.98 -16.67
N LYS A 163 6.46 5.76 -16.06
CA LYS A 163 6.54 7.23 -16.10
C LYS A 163 7.86 7.71 -15.48
N THR A 164 8.20 7.25 -14.28
CA THR A 164 9.44 7.64 -13.60
C THR A 164 10.68 7.29 -14.42
N ILE A 165 10.73 6.09 -15.02
CA ILE A 165 11.83 5.66 -15.87
C ILE A 165 11.93 6.54 -17.12
N SER A 166 10.81 6.90 -17.73
CA SER A 166 10.78 7.75 -18.94
C SER A 166 11.29 9.17 -18.71
N GLU A 167 11.28 9.63 -17.45
CA GLU A 167 11.75 10.95 -17.02
C GLU A 167 13.23 10.95 -16.56
N MET A 168 13.92 9.80 -16.58
CA MET A 168 15.34 9.70 -16.24
C MET A 168 16.25 10.23 -17.36
N ASP A 169 17.49 10.58 -17.02
CA ASP A 169 18.48 11.10 -17.98
C ASP A 169 18.87 10.06 -19.06
N ASP A 170 18.86 8.77 -18.73
CA ASP A 170 19.12 7.65 -19.66
C ASP A 170 18.19 6.45 -19.37
N PRO A 171 16.93 6.50 -19.83
CA PRO A 171 15.94 5.45 -19.59
C PRO A 171 16.35 4.08 -20.17
N ASP A 172 16.97 4.09 -21.35
CA ASP A 172 17.37 2.86 -22.05
C ASP A 172 18.48 2.13 -21.29
N ALA A 173 19.53 2.84 -20.85
CA ALA A 173 20.57 2.24 -20.04
C ALA A 173 20.03 1.73 -18.68
N TYR A 174 19.07 2.45 -18.10
CA TYR A 174 18.40 2.01 -16.88
C TYR A 174 17.65 0.69 -17.08
N LEU A 175 16.85 0.57 -18.16
CA LEU A 175 16.11 -0.64 -18.49
C LEU A 175 17.03 -1.81 -18.86
N VAL A 176 18.15 -1.58 -19.54
CA VAL A 176 19.13 -2.66 -19.80
C VAL A 176 19.70 -3.23 -18.50
N LYS A 177 19.92 -2.38 -17.49
CA LYS A 177 20.53 -2.79 -16.21
C LYS A 177 19.51 -3.36 -15.21
N HIS A 178 18.33 -2.75 -15.12
CA HIS A 178 17.33 -3.03 -14.09
C HIS A 178 16.01 -3.59 -14.62
N GLY A 179 15.83 -3.63 -15.93
CA GLY A 179 14.61 -4.08 -16.63
C GLY A 179 14.07 -5.43 -16.19
N HIS A 180 14.97 -6.38 -15.92
CA HIS A 180 14.62 -7.72 -15.48
C HIS A 180 13.78 -7.74 -14.18
N LYS A 181 13.92 -6.75 -13.30
CA LYS A 181 13.13 -6.63 -12.07
C LYS A 181 11.67 -6.28 -12.33
N TYR A 182 11.39 -5.59 -13.44
CA TYR A 182 10.05 -5.16 -13.81
C TYR A 182 9.27 -6.24 -14.55
N HIS A 183 9.97 -7.22 -15.11
CA HIS A 183 9.34 -8.28 -15.89
C HIS A 183 8.32 -9.09 -15.09
N THR A 184 8.56 -9.31 -13.80
CA THR A 184 7.60 -10.00 -12.91
C THR A 184 6.31 -9.21 -12.74
N LEU A 185 6.39 -7.87 -12.69
CA LEU A 185 5.22 -7.00 -12.62
C LEU A 185 4.43 -7.03 -13.93
N GLU A 186 5.12 -6.98 -15.08
CA GLU A 186 4.50 -7.07 -16.42
C GLU A 186 3.78 -8.40 -16.63
N GLN A 187 4.40 -9.51 -16.24
CA GLN A 187 3.83 -10.84 -16.35
C GLN A 187 2.55 -10.95 -15.52
N PHE A 188 2.63 -10.57 -14.24
CA PHE A 188 1.48 -10.63 -13.34
C PHE A 188 0.34 -9.71 -13.81
N GLU A 189 0.66 -8.53 -14.36
CA GLU A 189 -0.36 -7.67 -14.98
C GLU A 189 -1.06 -8.31 -16.18
N ALA A 190 -0.29 -8.96 -17.06
CA ALA A 190 -0.84 -9.63 -18.23
C ALA A 190 -1.78 -10.77 -17.84
N GLU A 191 -1.40 -11.55 -16.82
CA GLU A 191 -2.24 -12.62 -16.26
C GLU A 191 -3.55 -12.08 -15.68
N LEU A 192 -3.50 -10.97 -14.93
CA LEU A 192 -4.71 -10.33 -14.41
C LEU A 192 -5.61 -9.80 -15.53
N LYS A 193 -5.04 -9.20 -16.57
CA LYS A 193 -5.79 -8.70 -17.73
C LYS A 193 -6.48 -9.84 -18.49
N GLU A 194 -5.81 -10.97 -18.69
CA GLU A 194 -6.41 -12.15 -19.32
C GLU A 194 -7.60 -12.67 -18.50
N ARG A 195 -7.43 -12.82 -17.18
CA ARG A 195 -8.49 -13.26 -16.27
C ARG A 195 -9.67 -12.29 -16.22
N LEU A 196 -9.42 -10.98 -16.33
CA LEU A 196 -10.48 -9.97 -16.38
C LEU A 196 -11.31 -10.08 -17.67
N ASN A 197 -10.64 -10.22 -18.82
CA ASN A 197 -11.32 -10.36 -20.11
C ASN A 197 -12.19 -11.63 -20.16
N MET A 198 -11.71 -12.74 -19.61
CA MET A 198 -12.50 -13.98 -19.51
C MET A 198 -13.74 -13.84 -18.62
N SER A 199 -13.68 -12.98 -17.59
CA SER A 199 -14.81 -12.76 -16.67
C SER A 199 -15.93 -11.87 -17.24
N GLU A 200 -15.71 -11.23 -18.40
CA GLU A 200 -16.69 -10.38 -19.07
C GLU A 200 -17.47 -11.12 -20.18
N GLU A 201 -17.03 -12.34 -20.53
CA GLU A 201 -17.66 -13.19 -21.56
C GLU A 201 -18.68 -14.21 -20.99
N ASP A 202 -18.72 -14.36 -19.66
CA ASP A 202 -19.66 -15.22 -18.90
C ASP A 202 -20.87 -14.44 -18.34
#